data_AF-W4LID4-F1
#
_entry.id   AF-W4LID4-F1
#
_cell.length_a   1.000
_cell.length_b   1.000
_cell.length_c   1.000
_cell.angle_alpha   90.00
_cell.angle_beta   90.00
_cell.angle_gamma   90.00
#
_symmetry.space_group_name_H-M   'P 1'
#
loop_
_entity.id
_entity.type
_entity.pdbx_description
1 polymer ?
#
loop_
_entity_poly.entity_id
_entity_poly.type
_entity_poly.pdbx_seq_one_letter_code
_entity_poly.pdbx_strand_id
1 'polypeptide(L)'
;LIFGLFGASIMGAFVAYFSTRLRDIYFSITTLVFAQIFWVIVFTWTDVTGGENGLVFSPPRLSLLGLFPADFTPLSMHWFTLAVVALCYLALRRITQSSFGMVLQAIRENEERARAIGYKIEYHKMMAVMLSAICAGIAGALYGIFNAYAAPDYFFFFQSGETIIYNVMGGIGTLVGPIVGAGAFILLKELFSTFWSPEYYLIPVGLLFTLMVMFMPQGLLGFLRHRLNR
;
A
#
# COMPACT_ATOMS: atom_id res chain seq x y z
N LEU A 1 0.25 13.28 11.09
CA LEU A 1 1.19 12.65 10.13
C LEU A 1 2.44 12.11 10.79
N ILE A 2 3.26 12.90 11.48
CA ILE A 2 4.52 12.44 12.10
C ILE A 2 4.29 11.31 13.11
N PHE A 3 3.31 11.46 14.03
CA PHE A 3 2.94 10.39 14.97
C PHE A 3 2.46 9.12 14.27
N GLY A 4 1.67 9.26 13.20
CA GLY A 4 1.22 8.12 12.38
C GLY A 4 2.39 7.42 11.67
N LEU A 5 3.36 8.19 11.17
CA LEU A 5 4.59 7.67 10.55
C LEU A 5 5.42 6.87 11.55
N PHE A 6 5.58 7.42 12.76
CA PHE A 6 6.34 6.79 13.83
C PHE A 6 5.65 5.50 14.32
N GLY A 7 4.34 5.56 14.54
CA GLY A 7 3.53 4.38 14.88
C GLY A 7 3.59 3.29 13.81
N ALA A 8 3.43 3.65 12.53
CA ALA A 8 3.53 2.71 11.42
C ALA A 8 4.94 2.11 11.27
N SER A 9 5.98 2.90 11.53
CA SER A 9 7.37 2.42 11.51
C SER A 9 7.63 1.40 12.61
N ILE A 10 7.19 1.68 13.84
CA ILE A 10 7.34 0.76 14.98
C ILE A 10 6.56 -0.53 14.72
N MET A 11 5.30 -0.40 14.30
CA MET A 11 4.47 -1.57 14.03
C MET A 11 5.01 -2.39 12.86
N GLY A 12 5.46 -1.71 11.80
CA GLY A 12 6.13 -2.32 10.66
C GLY A 12 7.39 -3.08 11.05
N ALA A 13 8.24 -2.49 11.90
CA ALA A 13 9.45 -3.14 12.41
C ALA A 13 9.12 -4.36 13.28
N PHE A 14 8.08 -4.27 14.11
CA PHE A 14 7.59 -5.39 14.91
C PHE A 14 7.12 -6.56 14.02
N VAL A 15 6.23 -6.29 13.06
CA VAL A 15 5.72 -7.30 12.12
C VAL A 15 6.86 -7.87 11.27
N ALA A 16 7.75 -7.01 10.78
CA ALA A 16 8.93 -7.42 10.02
C ALA A 16 9.79 -8.37 10.82
N TYR A 17 10.04 -8.09 12.10
CA TYR A 17 10.91 -8.88 12.95
C TYR A 17 10.47 -10.34 13.07
N PHE A 18 9.17 -10.58 13.21
CA PHE A 18 8.61 -11.93 13.27
C PHE A 18 8.46 -12.56 11.89
N SER A 19 7.93 -11.80 10.93
CA SER A 19 7.57 -12.34 9.62
C SER A 19 8.81 -12.77 8.82
N THR A 20 9.87 -11.96 8.79
CA THR A 20 11.03 -12.19 7.91
C THR A 20 11.93 -13.34 8.34
N ARG A 21 11.68 -13.95 9.51
CA ARG A 21 12.36 -15.18 9.95
C ARG A 21 11.81 -16.41 9.25
N LEU A 22 10.61 -16.30 8.71
CA LEU A 22 9.91 -17.37 8.01
C LEU A 22 10.18 -17.27 6.51
N ARG A 23 10.21 -18.42 5.83
CA ARG A 23 10.48 -18.50 4.39
C ARG A 23 9.20 -18.76 3.59
N ASP A 24 9.20 -18.25 2.36
CA ASP A 24 8.22 -18.53 1.33
C ASP A 24 6.76 -18.33 1.77
N ILE A 25 5.98 -19.41 1.80
CA ILE A 25 4.55 -19.39 2.09
C ILE A 25 4.29 -18.99 3.54
N TYR A 26 5.15 -19.38 4.47
CA TYR A 26 5.00 -19.06 5.89
C TYR A 26 5.14 -17.57 6.18
N PHE A 27 5.95 -16.85 5.40
CA PHE A 27 6.02 -15.38 5.47
C PHE A 27 4.65 -14.76 5.17
N SER A 28 4.05 -15.16 4.04
CA SER A 28 2.76 -14.64 3.60
C SER A 28 1.63 -14.95 4.61
N ILE A 29 1.54 -16.20 5.07
CA ILE A 29 0.55 -16.60 6.08
C ILE A 29 0.69 -15.76 7.35
N THR A 30 1.92 -15.53 7.81
CA THR A 30 2.18 -14.76 9.03
C THR A 30 1.79 -13.30 8.89
N THR A 31 2.05 -12.68 7.73
CA THR A 31 1.60 -11.30 7.47
C THR A 31 0.07 -11.18 7.45
N LEU A 32 -0.63 -12.20 6.95
CA LEU A 32 -2.09 -12.25 6.95
C LEU A 32 -2.64 -12.44 8.38
N VAL A 33 -2.00 -13.30 9.18
CA VAL A 33 -2.34 -13.46 10.60
C VAL A 33 -2.16 -12.16 11.36
N PHE A 34 -1.05 -11.44 11.15
CA PHE A 34 -0.85 -10.12 11.77
C PHE A 34 -1.92 -9.12 11.35
N ALA A 35 -2.28 -9.07 10.05
CA ALA A 35 -3.36 -8.21 9.59
C ALA A 35 -4.67 -8.50 10.33
N GLN A 36 -5.02 -9.78 10.52
CA GLN A 36 -6.23 -10.17 11.24
C GLN A 36 -6.16 -9.85 12.74
N ILE A 37 -5.01 -10.05 13.38
CA ILE A 37 -4.79 -9.67 14.78
C ILE A 37 -5.01 -8.16 14.96
N PHE A 38 -4.44 -7.33 14.08
CA PHE A 38 -4.64 -5.88 14.16
C PHE A 38 -6.09 -5.48 13.94
N TRP A 39 -6.78 -6.12 12.98
CA TRP A 39 -8.20 -5.88 12.77
C TRP A 39 -9.02 -6.20 14.03
N VAL A 40 -8.81 -7.36 14.67
CA VAL A 40 -9.53 -7.72 15.91
C VAL A 40 -9.23 -6.74 17.05
N ILE A 41 -7.97 -6.32 17.20
CA ILE A 41 -7.58 -5.32 18.21
C ILE A 41 -8.31 -4.01 17.96
N VAL A 42 -8.28 -3.48 16.73
CA VAL A 42 -8.93 -2.21 16.38
C VAL A 42 -10.45 -2.31 16.51
N PHE A 43 -11.04 -3.45 16.16
CA PHE A 43 -12.48 -3.67 16.25
C PHE A 43 -12.97 -3.79 17.70
N THR A 44 -12.19 -4.45 18.57
CA THR A 44 -12.57 -4.72 19.97
C THR A 44 -12.25 -3.55 20.90
N TRP A 45 -11.24 -2.73 20.57
CA TRP A 45 -10.72 -1.72 21.48
C TRP A 45 -11.49 -0.40 21.44
N THR A 46 -12.68 -0.40 22.05
CA THR A 46 -13.60 0.76 22.07
C THR A 46 -12.98 2.06 22.59
N ASP A 47 -12.15 1.99 23.63
CA ASP A 47 -11.68 3.18 24.33
C ASP A 47 -10.71 4.05 23.51
N VAL A 48 -9.93 3.44 22.61
CA VAL A 48 -8.90 4.14 21.83
C VAL A 48 -9.30 4.30 20.37
N THR A 49 -9.91 3.27 19.76
CA THR A 49 -10.26 3.25 18.33
C THR A 49 -11.74 3.48 18.08
N GLY A 50 -12.56 3.63 19.11
CA GLY A 50 -14.02 3.68 18.98
C GLY A 50 -14.66 2.32 18.67
N GLY A 51 -13.86 1.26 18.57
CA GLY A 51 -14.32 -0.10 18.25
C GLY A 51 -15.07 -0.12 16.93
N GLU A 52 -16.20 -0.83 16.88
CA GLU A 52 -17.09 -0.93 15.71
C GLU A 52 -17.53 0.44 15.15
N ASN A 53 -17.70 1.45 16.00
CA ASN A 53 -18.16 2.77 15.57
C ASN A 53 -17.05 3.61 14.91
N GLY A 54 -15.79 3.19 15.00
CA GLY A 54 -14.64 3.94 14.51
C GLY A 54 -14.44 5.29 15.20
N LEU A 55 -13.52 6.09 14.64
CA LEU A 55 -13.21 7.43 15.12
C LEU A 55 -13.65 8.47 14.11
N VAL A 56 -14.49 9.41 14.54
CA VAL A 56 -14.79 10.65 13.81
C VAL A 56 -13.88 11.74 14.36
N PHE A 57 -13.17 12.45 13.48
CA PHE A 57 -12.28 13.54 13.88
C PHE A 57 -12.41 14.73 12.96
N SER A 58 -12.37 15.94 13.52
CA SER A 58 -12.31 17.15 12.69
C SER A 58 -10.99 17.19 11.93
N PRO A 59 -11.00 17.50 10.62
CA PRO A 59 -9.77 17.64 9.84
C PRO A 59 -8.84 18.64 10.54
N PRO A 60 -7.62 18.24 10.94
CA PRO A 60 -6.68 19.17 11.57
C PRO A 60 -6.32 20.28 10.58
N ARG A 61 -6.03 21.51 10.99
CA ARG A 61 -5.57 22.56 10.05
C ARG A 61 -4.19 22.22 9.49
N LEU A 62 -3.94 22.51 8.21
CA LEU A 62 -2.61 22.34 7.61
C LEU A 62 -1.73 23.43 8.22
N SER A 63 -0.94 23.04 9.20
CA SER A 63 0.12 23.86 9.74
C SER A 63 1.43 23.20 9.37
N LEU A 64 2.11 23.74 8.35
CA LEU A 64 3.48 23.35 8.08
C LEU A 64 4.34 23.94 9.21
N LEU A 65 4.53 23.17 10.27
CA LEU A 65 5.43 23.52 11.37
C LEU A 65 5.06 24.84 12.11
N GLY A 66 3.78 25.25 12.09
CA GLY A 66 3.33 26.51 12.69
C GLY A 66 3.32 27.72 11.76
N LEU A 67 3.89 27.64 10.55
CA LEU A 67 4.28 28.83 9.77
C LEU A 67 3.25 29.29 8.72
N PHE A 68 2.36 28.41 8.27
CA PHE A 68 1.31 28.74 7.30
C PHE A 68 0.00 28.08 7.71
N PRO A 69 -0.91 28.78 8.39
CA PRO A 69 -2.26 28.28 8.62
C PRO A 69 -3.00 28.34 7.28
N ALA A 70 -3.08 27.21 6.58
CA ALA A 70 -3.93 27.06 5.41
C ALA A 70 -5.20 26.31 5.82
N ASP A 71 -6.36 26.87 5.47
CA ASP A 71 -7.63 26.18 5.65
C ASP A 71 -7.72 24.98 4.70
N PHE A 72 -8.28 23.87 5.19
CA PHE A 72 -8.50 22.64 4.42
C PHE A 72 -9.59 22.87 3.36
N THR A 73 -9.18 23.42 2.21
CA THR A 73 -9.98 23.36 0.99
C THR A 73 -9.72 22.02 0.28
N PRO A 74 -10.71 21.42 -0.41
CA PRO A 74 -10.50 20.19 -1.19
C PRO A 74 -9.31 20.30 -2.16
N LEU A 75 -9.11 21.48 -2.73
CA LEU A 75 -7.99 21.79 -3.62
C LEU A 75 -6.64 21.73 -2.89
N SER A 76 -6.53 22.35 -1.71
CA SER A 76 -5.28 22.32 -0.91
C SER A 76 -4.89 20.90 -0.52
N MET A 77 -5.88 20.06 -0.18
CA MET A 77 -5.65 18.68 0.20
C MET A 77 -5.20 17.82 -0.99
N HIS A 78 -5.75 18.08 -2.18
CA HIS A 78 -5.31 17.43 -3.40
C HIS A 78 -3.82 17.71 -3.68
N TRP A 79 -3.41 18.98 -3.69
CA TRP A 79 -2.02 19.37 -3.92
C TRP A 79 -1.07 18.85 -2.84
N PHE A 80 -1.50 18.86 -1.58
CA PHE A 80 -0.72 18.31 -0.47
C PHE A 80 -0.51 16.80 -0.62
N THR A 81 -1.57 16.05 -0.91
CA THR A 81 -1.52 14.60 -1.14
C THR A 81 -0.62 14.28 -2.34
N LEU A 82 -0.76 15.03 -3.44
CA LEU A 82 0.06 14.89 -4.63
C LEU A 82 1.55 15.13 -4.33
N ALA A 83 1.87 16.16 -3.54
CA ALA A 83 3.24 16.44 -3.12
C ALA A 83 3.82 15.30 -2.27
N VAL A 84 3.05 14.75 -1.32
CA VAL A 84 3.49 13.62 -0.47
C VAL A 84 3.69 12.36 -1.31
N VAL A 85 2.77 12.04 -2.22
CA VAL A 85 2.89 10.89 -3.13
C VAL A 85 4.10 11.05 -4.04
N ALA A 86 4.34 12.25 -4.59
CA ALA A 86 5.52 12.53 -5.41
C ALA A 86 6.82 12.35 -4.61
N LEU A 87 6.86 12.83 -3.36
CA LEU A 87 8.02 12.64 -2.46
C LEU A 87 8.27 11.16 -2.19
N CYS A 88 7.22 10.40 -1.84
CA CYS A 88 7.31 8.96 -1.63
C CYS A 88 7.80 8.23 -2.88
N TYR A 89 7.29 8.59 -4.06
CA TYR A 89 7.72 8.02 -5.34
C TYR A 89 9.21 8.29 -5.60
N LEU A 90 9.67 9.53 -5.42
CA LEU A 90 11.06 9.91 -5.62
C LEU A 90 11.99 9.20 -4.62
N ALA A 91 11.58 9.11 -3.36
CA ALA A 91 12.31 8.40 -2.32
C ALA A 91 12.44 6.90 -2.65
N LEU A 92 11.32 6.25 -2.98
CA LEU A 92 11.31 4.84 -3.37
C LEU A 92 12.15 4.61 -4.63
N ARG A 93 12.03 5.46 -5.65
CA ARG A 93 12.86 5.38 -6.86
C ARG A 93 14.34 5.44 -6.52
N ARG A 94 14.75 6.38 -5.67
CA ARG A 94 16.15 6.52 -5.24
C ARG A 94 16.63 5.28 -4.46
N ILE A 95 15.80 4.76 -3.56
CA ILE A 95 16.11 3.55 -2.78
C ILE A 95 16.25 2.33 -3.70
N THR A 96 15.35 2.14 -4.67
CA THR A 96 15.40 1.01 -5.60
C THR A 96 16.60 1.06 -6.55
N GLN A 97 17.13 2.25 -6.84
CA GLN A 97 18.33 2.45 -7.66
C GLN A 97 19.63 2.45 -6.84
N SER A 98 19.53 2.36 -5.51
CA SER A 98 20.70 2.31 -4.63
C SER A 98 21.25 0.88 -4.49
N SER A 99 22.40 0.73 -3.82
CA SER A 99 22.97 -0.57 -3.47
C SER A 99 21.97 -1.47 -2.72
N PHE A 100 21.14 -0.89 -1.85
CA PHE A 100 20.09 -1.63 -1.15
C PHE A 100 19.07 -2.27 -2.11
N GLY A 101 18.65 -1.52 -3.14
CA GLY A 101 17.74 -2.02 -4.18
C GLY A 101 18.38 -3.12 -5.03
N MET A 102 19.67 -3.00 -5.34
CA MET A 102 20.40 -4.05 -6.07
C MET A 102 20.50 -5.35 -5.26
N VAL A 103 20.72 -5.26 -3.95
CA VAL A 103 20.73 -6.44 -3.07
C VAL A 103 19.35 -7.09 -3.00
N LEU A 104 18.28 -6.31 -2.92
CA LEU A 104 16.90 -6.83 -2.99
C LEU A 104 16.61 -7.56 -4.30
N GLN A 105 17.12 -7.05 -5.43
CA GLN A 105 17.00 -7.73 -6.73
C GLN A 105 17.78 -9.05 -6.72
N ALA A 106 19.00 -9.08 -6.19
CA ALA A 106 19.78 -10.30 -6.05
C ALA A 106 19.08 -11.35 -5.15
N ILE A 107 18.48 -10.93 -4.04
CA ILE A 107 17.67 -11.79 -3.16
C ILE A 107 16.48 -12.37 -3.92
N ARG A 108 15.81 -11.58 -4.77
CA ARG A 108 14.68 -12.03 -5.59
C ARG A 108 15.09 -13.08 -6.62
N GLU A 109 16.28 -12.96 -7.22
CA GLU A 109 16.77 -13.93 -8.20
C GLU A 109 17.18 -15.26 -7.56
N ASN A 110 17.99 -15.20 -6.50
CA ASN A 110 18.38 -16.38 -5.76
C ASN A 110 18.85 -16.01 -4.35
N GLU A 111 18.00 -16.30 -3.37
CA GLU A 111 18.27 -16.04 -1.96
C GLU A 111 19.53 -16.77 -1.47
N GLU A 112 19.73 -18.04 -1.83
CA GLU A 112 20.88 -18.81 -1.37
C GLU A 112 22.21 -18.24 -1.88
N ARG A 113 22.25 -17.78 -3.14
CA ARG A 113 23.42 -17.12 -3.72
C ARG A 113 23.72 -15.79 -3.04
N ALA A 114 22.70 -14.98 -2.77
CA ALA A 114 22.87 -13.74 -2.03
C ALA A 114 23.43 -14.00 -0.61
N ARG A 115 22.98 -15.08 0.05
CA ARG A 115 23.54 -15.51 1.36
C ARG A 115 25.00 -15.90 1.25
N ALA A 116 25.37 -16.68 0.23
CA ALA A 116 26.73 -17.18 0.03
C ALA A 116 27.75 -16.06 -0.20
N ILE A 117 27.34 -14.95 -0.82
CA ILE A 117 28.18 -13.76 -1.03
C ILE A 117 28.33 -12.92 0.26
N GLY A 118 27.62 -13.28 1.35
CA GLY A 118 27.75 -12.65 2.67
C GLY A 118 26.67 -11.61 3.00
N TYR A 119 25.63 -11.46 2.17
CA TYR A 119 24.52 -10.56 2.49
C TYR A 119 23.61 -11.15 3.58
N LYS A 120 23.29 -10.34 4.58
CA LYS A 120 22.28 -10.66 5.60
C LYS A 120 20.89 -10.46 5.02
N ILE A 121 20.29 -11.52 4.49
CA ILE A 121 19.00 -11.48 3.79
C ILE A 121 17.88 -11.00 4.71
N GLU A 122 17.86 -11.51 5.94
CA GLU A 122 16.81 -11.25 6.91
C GLU A 122 16.72 -9.75 7.19
N TYR A 123 17.87 -9.08 7.34
CA TYR A 123 17.97 -7.64 7.53
C TYR A 123 17.44 -6.84 6.33
N HIS A 124 17.78 -7.24 5.10
CA HIS A 124 17.30 -6.55 3.90
C HIS A 124 15.79 -6.72 3.70
N LYS A 125 15.25 -7.92 3.98
CA LYS A 125 13.81 -8.17 3.99
C LYS A 125 13.10 -7.36 5.07
N MET A 126 13.68 -7.26 6.28
CA MET A 126 13.11 -6.44 7.37
C MET A 126 13.01 -4.97 6.98
N MET A 127 14.09 -4.41 6.42
CA MET A 127 14.09 -3.03 5.93
C MET A 127 13.05 -2.81 4.82
N ALA A 128 12.88 -3.77 3.91
CA ALA A 128 11.88 -3.68 2.86
C ALA A 128 10.44 -3.66 3.42
N VAL A 129 10.14 -4.52 4.40
CA VAL A 129 8.83 -4.54 5.08
C VAL A 129 8.60 -3.25 5.86
N MET A 130 9.60 -2.75 6.58
CA MET A 130 9.52 -1.48 7.31
C MET A 130 9.27 -0.30 6.36
N LEU A 131 9.97 -0.24 5.22
CA LEU A 131 9.76 0.80 4.20
C LEU A 131 8.33 0.74 3.61
N SER A 132 7.83 -0.46 3.34
CA SER A 132 6.45 -0.69 2.91
C SER A 132 5.45 -0.21 3.97
N ALA A 133 5.67 -0.52 5.24
CA ALA A 133 4.81 -0.11 6.34
C ALA A 133 4.79 1.42 6.52
N ILE A 134 5.92 2.09 6.33
CA ILE A 134 6.00 3.56 6.34
C ILE A 134 5.12 4.14 5.22
N CYS A 135 5.26 3.65 3.99
CA CYS A 135 4.45 4.13 2.87
C CYS A 135 2.96 3.84 3.07
N ALA A 136 2.60 2.67 3.59
CA ALA A 136 1.22 2.32 3.93
C ALA A 136 0.65 3.20 5.05
N GLY A 137 1.45 3.50 6.07
CA GLY A 137 1.07 4.41 7.17
C GLY A 137 0.84 5.83 6.70
N ILE A 138 1.66 6.34 5.77
CA ILE A 138 1.42 7.64 5.12
C ILE A 138 0.08 7.61 4.37
N ALA A 139 -0.16 6.58 3.57
CA ALA A 139 -1.39 6.43 2.80
C ALA A 139 -2.63 6.38 3.71
N GLY A 140 -2.59 5.56 4.77
CA GLY A 140 -3.69 5.46 5.75
C GLY A 140 -3.93 6.78 6.49
N ALA A 141 -2.88 7.50 6.89
CA ALA A 141 -3.02 8.78 7.57
C ALA A 141 -3.62 9.86 6.65
N LEU A 142 -3.21 9.91 5.38
CA LEU A 142 -3.80 10.81 4.39
C LEU A 142 -5.27 10.46 4.11
N TYR A 143 -5.57 9.17 3.99
CA TYR A 143 -6.91 8.67 3.73
C TYR A 143 -7.87 8.95 4.90
N GLY A 144 -7.41 8.77 6.14
CA GLY A 144 -8.18 9.14 7.33
C GLY A 144 -8.46 10.65 7.37
N ILE A 145 -7.45 11.49 7.12
CA ILE A 145 -7.64 12.96 7.06
C ILE A 145 -8.66 13.34 5.98
N PHE A 146 -8.68 12.63 4.85
CA PHE A 146 -9.57 12.93 3.73
C PHE A 146 -11.03 12.65 4.08
N ASN A 147 -11.29 11.51 4.71
CA ASN A 147 -12.64 11.09 5.08
C ASN A 147 -13.11 11.70 6.41
N ALA A 148 -12.21 12.33 7.19
CA ALA A 148 -12.48 12.79 8.55
C ALA A 148 -13.02 11.68 9.48
N TYR A 149 -12.77 10.43 9.10
CA TYR A 149 -13.33 9.24 9.70
C TYR A 149 -12.36 8.06 9.52
N ALA A 150 -12.18 7.27 10.58
CA ALA A 150 -11.40 6.05 10.57
C ALA A 150 -12.25 4.90 11.07
N ALA A 151 -12.66 4.01 10.14
CA ALA A 151 -13.39 2.79 10.44
C ALA A 151 -12.44 1.60 10.64
N PRO A 152 -12.79 0.62 11.49
CA PRO A 152 -12.07 -0.65 11.59
C PRO A 152 -12.03 -1.43 10.27
N ASP A 153 -13.02 -1.24 9.39
CA ASP A 153 -13.11 -1.94 8.11
C ASP A 153 -11.89 -1.69 7.20
N TYR A 154 -11.20 -0.56 7.35
CA TYR A 154 -9.97 -0.27 6.62
C TYR A 154 -8.80 -1.20 7.00
N PHE A 155 -8.85 -1.84 8.17
CA PHE A 155 -7.87 -2.86 8.58
C PHE A 155 -8.20 -4.26 8.08
N PHE A 156 -9.38 -4.45 7.47
CA PHE A 156 -9.79 -5.76 7.00
C PHE A 156 -8.89 -6.23 5.85
N PHE A 157 -8.59 -7.53 5.80
CA PHE A 157 -7.62 -8.10 4.86
C PHE A 157 -7.96 -7.81 3.39
N PHE A 158 -9.24 -7.60 3.07
CA PHE A 158 -9.69 -7.29 1.72
C PHE A 158 -9.08 -5.98 1.19
N GLN A 159 -8.87 -4.99 2.05
CA GLN A 159 -8.21 -3.72 1.71
C GLN A 159 -6.75 -3.94 1.30
N SER A 160 -6.05 -4.87 1.97
CA SER A 160 -4.70 -5.27 1.58
C SER A 160 -4.69 -6.04 0.25
N GLY A 161 -5.73 -6.84 -0.01
CA GLY A 161 -5.94 -7.53 -1.27
C GLY A 161 -6.08 -6.59 -2.47
N GLU A 162 -6.82 -5.48 -2.33
CA GLU A 162 -6.93 -4.47 -3.38
C GLU A 162 -5.57 -3.89 -3.79
N THR A 163 -4.65 -3.69 -2.84
CA THR A 163 -3.29 -3.20 -3.14
C THR A 163 -2.50 -4.18 -4.01
N ILE A 164 -2.69 -5.49 -3.82
CA ILE A 164 -2.11 -6.52 -4.69
C ILE A 164 -2.72 -6.43 -6.09
N ILE A 165 -4.04 -6.24 -6.19
CA ILE A 165 -4.73 -6.07 -7.47
C ILE A 165 -4.17 -4.86 -8.24
N TYR A 166 -3.94 -3.73 -7.58
CA TYR A 166 -3.37 -2.53 -8.22
C TYR A 166 -1.97 -2.82 -8.80
N ASN A 167 -1.14 -3.56 -8.06
CA ASN A 167 0.20 -3.97 -8.52
C ASN A 167 0.12 -4.88 -9.75
N VAL A 168 -0.76 -5.87 -9.72
CA VAL A 168 -0.92 -6.85 -10.82
C VAL A 168 -1.50 -6.18 -12.06
N MET A 169 -2.58 -5.40 -11.90
CA MET A 169 -3.24 -4.69 -12.99
C MET A 169 -2.31 -3.64 -13.62
N GLY A 170 -1.56 -2.92 -12.80
CA GLY A 170 -0.61 -1.91 -13.27
C GLY A 170 0.63 -2.47 -13.98
N GLY A 171 1.14 -3.59 -13.47
CA GLY A 171 2.34 -4.27 -13.97
C GLY A 171 3.37 -4.50 -12.86
N ILE A 172 3.65 -5.78 -12.59
CA ILE A 172 4.56 -6.22 -11.53
C ILE A 172 6.00 -5.86 -11.89
N GLY A 173 6.66 -5.07 -11.04
CA GLY A 173 8.09 -4.74 -11.19
C GLY A 173 8.41 -3.32 -11.64
N THR A 174 7.41 -2.44 -11.79
CA THR A 174 7.63 -0.99 -11.97
C THR A 174 7.01 -0.21 -10.81
N LEU A 175 7.59 0.94 -10.45
CA LEU A 175 6.96 1.83 -9.45
C LEU A 175 5.74 2.57 -10.01
N VAL A 176 5.67 2.75 -11.34
CA VAL A 176 4.58 3.50 -11.99
C VAL A 176 3.36 2.61 -12.24
N GLY A 177 3.56 1.29 -12.43
CA GLY A 177 2.50 0.31 -12.63
C GLY A 177 1.37 0.45 -11.62
N PRO A 178 1.65 0.34 -10.31
CA PRO A 178 0.62 0.39 -9.28
C PRO A 178 -0.20 1.69 -9.29
N ILE A 179 0.39 2.82 -9.68
CA ILE A 179 -0.31 4.11 -9.79
C ILE A 179 -1.36 4.03 -10.92
N VAL A 180 -0.96 3.52 -12.09
CA VAL A 180 -1.87 3.32 -13.23
C VAL A 180 -2.91 2.25 -12.94
N GLY A 181 -2.50 1.15 -12.28
CA GLY A 181 -3.38 0.06 -11.89
C GLY A 181 -4.43 0.49 -10.87
N ALA A 182 -4.06 1.28 -9.87
CA ALA A 182 -5.00 1.86 -8.91
C ALA A 182 -6.00 2.78 -9.62
N GLY A 183 -5.53 3.68 -10.49
CA GLY A 183 -6.42 4.56 -11.27
C GLY A 183 -7.41 3.77 -12.15
N ALA A 184 -6.91 2.78 -12.89
CA ALA A 184 -7.74 1.93 -13.74
C ALA A 184 -8.77 1.12 -12.93
N PHE A 185 -8.34 0.50 -11.82
CA PHE A 185 -9.21 -0.30 -10.98
C PHE A 185 -10.29 0.55 -10.29
N ILE A 186 -9.93 1.72 -9.75
CA ILE A 186 -10.87 2.61 -9.08
C ILE A 186 -11.92 3.13 -10.09
N LEU A 187 -11.49 3.57 -11.27
CA LEU A 187 -12.41 3.99 -12.34
C LEU A 187 -13.35 2.86 -12.75
N LEU A 188 -12.83 1.64 -12.88
CA LEU A 188 -13.63 0.46 -13.18
C LEU A 188 -14.67 0.22 -12.09
N LYS A 189 -14.25 0.21 -10.83
CA LYS A 189 -15.11 0.02 -9.66
C LYS A 189 -16.24 1.06 -9.63
N GLU A 190 -15.92 2.32 -9.90
CA GLU A 190 -16.88 3.44 -9.89
C GLU A 190 -17.86 3.39 -11.08
N LEU A 191 -17.38 3.06 -12.28
CA LEU A 191 -18.24 2.85 -13.46
C LEU A 191 -19.21 1.71 -13.22
N PHE A 192 -18.73 0.53 -12.80
CA PHE A 192 -19.60 -0.62 -12.57
C PHE A 192 -20.57 -0.40 -11.40
N SER A 193 -20.15 0.31 -10.35
CA SER A 193 -21.04 0.70 -9.26
C SER A 193 -22.17 1.62 -9.73
N THR A 194 -21.93 2.47 -10.74
CA THR A 194 -22.93 3.39 -11.28
C THR A 194 -23.92 2.70 -12.21
N PHE A 195 -23.46 1.74 -13.04
CA PHE A 195 -24.28 1.13 -14.08
C PHE A 195 -25.03 -0.16 -13.69
N TRP A 196 -24.53 -0.95 -12.72
CA TRP A 196 -24.94 -2.36 -12.53
C TRP A 196 -25.51 -2.73 -11.16
N SER A 197 -25.80 -1.74 -10.30
CA SER A 197 -26.30 -1.85 -8.90
C SER A 197 -25.19 -1.98 -7.84
N PRO A 198 -25.27 -1.28 -6.69
CA PRO A 198 -24.23 -1.27 -5.64
C PRO A 198 -23.96 -2.61 -4.96
N GLU A 199 -24.86 -3.58 -5.09
CA GLU A 199 -24.75 -4.86 -4.38
C GLU A 199 -23.88 -5.89 -5.12
N TYR A 200 -23.78 -5.79 -6.46
CA TYR A 200 -23.14 -6.81 -7.29
C TYR A 200 -21.92 -6.32 -8.07
N TYR A 201 -21.47 -5.07 -7.88
CA TYR A 201 -20.38 -4.48 -8.67
C TYR A 201 -19.04 -5.24 -8.56
N LEU A 202 -18.81 -5.97 -7.47
CA LEU A 202 -17.60 -6.77 -7.25
C LEU A 202 -17.48 -7.96 -8.22
N ILE A 203 -18.60 -8.53 -8.67
CA ILE A 203 -18.61 -9.68 -9.58
C ILE A 203 -18.01 -9.32 -10.95
N PRO A 204 -18.51 -8.30 -11.68
CA PRO A 204 -17.96 -7.93 -12.97
C PRO A 204 -16.55 -7.34 -12.84
N VAL A 205 -16.24 -6.62 -11.76
CA VAL A 205 -14.88 -6.11 -11.50
C VAL A 205 -13.88 -7.26 -11.33
N GLY A 206 -14.24 -8.29 -10.56
CA GLY A 206 -13.41 -9.49 -10.37
C GLY A 206 -13.25 -10.32 -11.65
N LEU A 207 -14.33 -10.45 -12.44
CA LEU A 207 -14.28 -11.10 -13.74
C LEU A 207 -13.35 -10.36 -14.70
N LEU A 208 -13.49 -9.03 -14.81
CA LEU A 208 -12.66 -8.22 -15.69
C LEU A 208 -11.20 -8.22 -15.26
N PHE A 209 -10.93 -8.15 -13.95
CA PHE A 209 -9.58 -8.34 -13.42
C PHE A 209 -9.01 -9.70 -13.82
N THR A 210 -9.78 -10.78 -13.69
CA THR A 210 -9.34 -12.13 -14.07
C THR A 210 -9.02 -12.23 -15.56
N LEU A 211 -9.90 -11.70 -16.43
CA LEU A 211 -9.66 -11.64 -17.86
C LEU A 211 -8.40 -10.81 -18.18
N MET A 212 -8.23 -9.68 -17.50
CA MET A 212 -7.09 -8.81 -17.69
C MET A 212 -5.77 -9.49 -17.29
N VAL A 213 -5.74 -10.25 -16.19
CA VAL A 213 -4.58 -11.08 -15.81
C VAL A 213 -4.32 -12.18 -16.84
N MET A 214 -5.37 -12.80 -17.38
CA MET A 214 -5.25 -13.88 -18.38
C MET A 214 -4.70 -13.39 -19.72
N PHE A 215 -5.16 -12.23 -20.21
CA PHE A 215 -4.76 -11.69 -21.51
C PHE A 215 -3.56 -10.73 -21.45
N MET A 216 -3.31 -10.10 -20.30
CA MET A 216 -2.25 -9.11 -20.11
C MET A 216 -1.41 -9.46 -18.85
N PRO A 217 -0.66 -10.58 -18.85
CA PRO A 217 0.07 -11.05 -17.66
C PRO A 217 1.20 -10.12 -17.19
N GLN A 218 1.63 -9.17 -18.03
CA GLN A 218 2.61 -8.14 -17.66
C GLN A 218 1.97 -6.85 -17.11
N GLY A 219 0.63 -6.81 -16.98
CA GLY A 219 -0.15 -5.63 -16.61
C GLY A 219 -0.29 -4.61 -17.76
N LEU A 220 -1.03 -3.52 -17.48
CA LEU A 220 -1.29 -2.43 -18.43
C LEU A 220 0.00 -1.83 -19.01
N LEU A 221 0.97 -1.49 -18.16
CA LEU A 221 2.21 -0.87 -18.61
C LEU A 221 3.14 -1.85 -19.34
N GLY A 222 3.13 -3.13 -18.95
CA GLY A 222 3.90 -4.17 -19.65
C GLY A 222 3.42 -4.37 -21.09
N PHE A 223 2.09 -4.39 -21.28
CA PHE A 223 1.49 -4.47 -22.61
C PHE A 223 1.80 -3.24 -23.47
N LEU A 224 1.68 -2.03 -22.92
CA LEU A 224 2.02 -0.78 -23.61
C LEU A 224 3.49 -0.75 -24.04
N ARG A 225 4.41 -1.16 -23.17
CA ARG A 225 5.84 -1.22 -23.50
C ARG A 225 6.15 -2.24 -24.60
N HIS A 226 5.48 -3.40 -24.60
CA HIS A 226 5.66 -4.41 -25.64
C HIS A 226 5.13 -3.94 -27.01
N ARG A 227 4.04 -3.16 -27.02
CA ARG A 227 3.51 -2.50 -28.22
C ARG A 227 4.40 -1.35 -28.72
N LEU A 228 5.01 -0.57 -27.83
CA LEU A 228 5.88 0.56 -28.21
C LEU A 228 7.25 0.13 -28.76
N ASN A 229 7.72 -1.07 -28.39
CA ASN A 229 8.97 -1.64 -28.85
C ASN A 229 8.84 -2.48 -30.13
N ARG A 230 7.64 -2.58 -30.72
CA ARG A 230 7.39 -3.14 -32.05
C ARG A 230 7.19 -2.01 -33.06
#